data_AF-A0A183HVP3-F1
#
_entry.id   AF-A0A183HVP3-F1
#
_cell.length_a   1.000
_cell.length_b   1.000
_cell.length_c   1.000
_cell.angle_alpha   90.00
_cell.angle_beta   90.00
_cell.angle_gamma   90.00
#
_symmetry.space_group_name_H-M   'P 1'
#
loop_
_entity.id
_entity.type
_entity.pdbx_description
1 polymer ?
#
loop_
_entity_poly.entity_id
_entity_poly.type
_entity_poly.pdbx_seq_one_letter_code
_entity_poly.pdbx_strand_id
1 'polypeptide(L)'
;MYSMTNSTHSTMTTVVKCAYDDFSTPTPLRSARVIVEGEKACNSSRTVYVNPGWLAEFSNFFVMVFFGKNAGQDLTLDDEVSYEHFIELLRVVCYCPTRKPITGYFLFYSSFYSNLI
;
A
#
# COMPACT_ATOMS: atom_id res chain seq x y z
N MET A 1 34.27 33.82 37.21
CA MET A 1 34.32 33.07 35.94
C MET A 1 33.29 31.96 36.01
N TYR A 2 32.19 32.08 35.27
CA TYR A 2 31.17 31.04 35.15
C TYR A 2 31.66 30.03 34.12
N SER A 3 31.77 28.75 34.50
CA SER A 3 32.03 27.66 33.56
C SER A 3 30.67 27.08 33.15
N MET A 4 30.18 27.46 31.97
CA MET A 4 29.00 26.85 31.37
C MET A 4 29.42 25.53 30.72
N THR A 5 29.16 24.41 31.39
CA THR A 5 29.27 23.09 30.80
C THR A 5 28.02 22.84 29.96
N ASN A 6 28.11 23.12 28.66
CA ASN A 6 27.11 22.68 27.68
C ASN A 6 27.18 21.15 27.57
N SER A 7 26.41 20.46 28.42
CA SER A 7 26.19 19.03 28.29
C SER A 7 25.14 18.80 27.21
N THR A 8 25.57 18.53 25.99
CA THR A 8 24.70 18.02 24.94
C THR A 8 24.41 16.55 25.24
N HIS A 9 23.40 16.29 26.07
CA HIS A 9 22.88 14.94 26.24
C HIS A 9 22.15 14.53 24.95
N SER A 10 22.91 14.01 23.99
CA SER A 10 22.35 13.34 22.82
C SER A 10 21.65 12.08 23.30
N THR A 11 20.34 12.18 23.53
CA THR A 11 19.48 11.00 23.67
C THR A 11 19.71 10.15 22.43
N MET A 12 20.27 8.94 22.61
CA MET A 12 20.36 7.97 21.52
C MET A 12 18.93 7.58 21.14
N THR A 13 18.37 8.29 20.16
CA THR A 13 17.17 7.84 19.47
C THR A 13 17.59 6.62 18.67
N THR A 14 17.34 5.42 19.21
CA THR A 14 17.43 4.21 18.42
C THR A 14 16.46 4.38 17.26
N VAL A 15 16.98 4.53 16.04
CA VAL A 15 16.20 4.47 14.83
C VAL A 15 15.65 3.05 14.76
N VAL A 16 14.46 2.84 15.31
CA VAL A 16 13.70 1.62 15.03
C VAL A 16 13.52 1.64 13.53
N LYS A 17 14.08 0.63 12.85
CA LYS A 17 13.92 0.45 11.42
C LYS A 17 12.41 0.48 11.18
N CYS A 18 11.90 1.53 10.53
CA CYS A 18 10.48 1.61 10.18
C CYS A 18 10.21 0.43 9.24
N ALA A 19 9.72 -0.68 9.80
CA ALA A 19 9.25 -1.80 9.02
C ALA A 19 7.86 -1.40 8.50
N TYR A 20 7.72 -1.32 7.18
CA TYR A 20 6.41 -1.20 6.56
C TYR A 20 5.57 -2.42 6.94
N ASP A 21 4.28 -2.19 7.15
CA ASP A 21 3.32 -3.26 7.33
C ASP A 21 3.29 -4.17 6.08
N ASP A 22 3.13 -5.47 6.31
CA ASP A 22 3.08 -6.48 5.25
C ASP A 22 1.66 -6.78 4.77
N PHE A 23 0.65 -6.10 5.35
CA PHE A 23 -0.77 -6.23 5.03
C PHE A 23 -1.34 -7.65 5.22
N SER A 24 -0.62 -8.55 5.89
CA SER A 24 -1.01 -9.96 6.04
C SER A 24 -2.17 -10.19 7.02
N THR A 25 -2.49 -9.19 7.84
CA THR A 25 -3.48 -9.28 8.91
C THR A 25 -4.62 -8.27 8.73
N PRO A 26 -5.88 -8.70 8.92
CA PRO A 26 -7.01 -7.80 8.90
C PRO A 26 -6.96 -6.86 10.11
N THR A 27 -7.41 -5.64 9.92
CA THR A 27 -7.65 -4.70 11.02
C THR A 27 -8.98 -3.97 10.79
N PRO A 28 -9.51 -3.25 11.78
CA PRO A 28 -10.75 -2.47 11.58
C PRO A 28 -10.69 -1.47 10.41
N LEU A 29 -9.48 -1.05 10.01
CA LEU A 29 -9.27 -0.13 8.90
C LEU A 29 -8.96 -0.83 7.56
N ARG A 30 -8.73 -2.15 7.56
CA ARG A 30 -8.44 -2.94 6.36
C ARG A 30 -9.08 -4.32 6.47
N SER A 31 -10.26 -4.45 5.86
CA SER A 31 -11.15 -5.61 5.98
C SER A 31 -11.39 -6.34 4.66
N ALA A 32 -11.08 -5.72 3.52
CA ALA A 32 -11.23 -6.35 2.21
C ALA A 32 -10.03 -7.27 1.95
N ARG A 33 -10.29 -8.52 1.57
CA ARG A 33 -9.26 -9.52 1.32
C ARG A 33 -8.92 -9.54 -0.17
N VAL A 34 -7.63 -9.44 -0.47
CA VAL A 34 -7.07 -9.51 -1.81
C VAL A 34 -6.10 -10.70 -1.88
N ILE A 35 -6.30 -11.56 -2.87
CA ILE A 35 -5.49 -12.73 -3.16
C ILE A 35 -4.63 -12.37 -4.38
N VAL A 36 -3.31 -12.48 -4.24
CA VAL A 36 -2.36 -12.19 -5.32
C VAL A 36 -1.70 -13.48 -5.75
N GLU A 37 -1.97 -13.89 -6.98
CA GLU A 37 -1.54 -15.16 -7.58
C GLU A 37 -0.37 -14.96 -8.55
N GLY A 38 0.66 -14.21 -8.15
CA GLY A 38 1.72 -13.81 -9.10
C GLY A 38 2.48 -14.98 -9.76
N GLU A 39 2.88 -14.77 -11.03
CA GLU A 39 3.61 -15.69 -11.94
C GLU A 39 4.80 -16.50 -11.36
N LYS A 40 5.39 -16.09 -10.24
CA LYS A 40 6.61 -16.73 -9.66
C LYS A 40 6.47 -17.18 -8.20
N ALA A 41 5.29 -17.04 -7.60
CA ALA A 41 5.08 -17.41 -6.21
C ALA A 41 4.82 -18.92 -6.09
N CYS A 42 5.89 -19.73 -6.09
CA CYS A 42 5.97 -21.11 -5.59
C CYS A 42 4.64 -21.65 -5.01
N ASN A 43 3.71 -22.10 -5.87
CA ASN A 43 2.39 -22.67 -5.54
C ASN A 43 1.63 -22.06 -4.33
N SER A 44 1.85 -20.78 -3.99
CA SER A 44 1.24 -20.16 -2.81
C SER A 44 0.70 -18.79 -3.17
N SER A 45 -0.61 -18.73 -3.37
CA SER A 45 -1.37 -17.47 -3.41
C SER A 45 -1.13 -16.70 -2.12
N ARG A 46 -0.74 -15.42 -2.21
CA ARG A 46 -0.54 -14.58 -1.04
C ARG A 46 -1.77 -13.74 -0.77
N THR A 47 -2.18 -13.68 0.50
CA THR A 47 -3.34 -12.90 0.93
C THR A 47 -2.90 -11.63 1.62
N VAL A 48 -3.52 -10.51 1.25
CA VAL A 48 -3.36 -9.22 1.91
C VAL A 48 -4.72 -8.61 2.23
N TYR A 49 -4.75 -7.75 3.24
CA TYR A 49 -5.94 -7.05 3.70
C TYR A 49 -5.81 -5.55 3.45
N VAL A 50 -6.81 -4.98 2.81
CA VAL A 50 -6.79 -3.58 2.34
C VAL A 50 -8.02 -2.82 2.84
N ASN A 51 -7.89 -1.49 2.88
CA ASN A 51 -9.05 -0.62 2.95
C ASN A 51 -9.62 -0.45 1.54
N PRO A 52 -10.86 -0.92 1.25
CA PRO A 52 -11.43 -0.82 -0.08
C PRO A 52 -11.61 0.64 -0.53
N GLY A 53 -11.90 1.55 0.41
CA GLY A 53 -12.04 2.98 0.14
C GLY A 53 -10.75 3.63 -0.35
N TRP A 54 -9.60 3.27 0.25
CA TRP A 54 -8.30 3.83 -0.18
C TRP A 54 -7.92 3.40 -1.60
N LEU A 55 -8.23 2.16 -1.99
CA LEU A 55 -8.00 1.70 -3.36
C LEU A 55 -9.03 2.27 -4.35
N ALA A 56 -10.28 2.45 -3.93
CA ALA A 56 -11.31 3.08 -4.74
C ALA A 56 -11.05 4.57 -5.02
N GLU A 57 -10.42 5.29 -4.09
CA GLU A 57 -9.91 6.65 -4.33
C GLU A 57 -8.85 6.68 -5.45
N PHE A 58 -8.20 5.54 -5.71
CA PHE A 58 -7.04 5.45 -6.58
C PHE A 58 -7.38 4.95 -8.00
N SER A 59 -8.41 4.11 -8.17
CA SER A 59 -8.85 3.64 -9.49
C SER A 59 -10.33 3.28 -9.54
N ASN A 60 -10.98 3.61 -10.66
CA ASN A 60 -12.35 3.20 -10.96
C ASN A 60 -12.51 1.68 -11.01
N PHE A 61 -11.45 0.94 -11.35
CA PHE A 61 -11.46 -0.53 -11.27
C PHE A 61 -11.82 -0.98 -9.84
N PHE A 62 -11.13 -0.45 -8.83
CA PHE A 62 -11.38 -0.80 -7.43
C PHE A 62 -12.73 -0.29 -6.91
N VAL A 63 -13.24 0.83 -7.44
CA VAL A 63 -14.63 1.27 -7.18
C VAL A 63 -15.61 0.18 -7.61
N MET A 64 -15.48 -0.31 -8.85
CA MET A 64 -16.39 -1.30 -9.41
C MET A 64 -16.28 -2.66 -8.72
N VAL A 65 -15.08 -3.06 -8.31
CA VAL A 65 -14.83 -4.30 -7.60
C VAL A 65 -15.41 -4.25 -6.18
N PHE A 66 -15.01 -3.25 -5.38
CA PHE A 66 -15.34 -3.25 -3.95
C PHE A 66 -16.72 -2.67 -3.63
N PHE A 67 -17.26 -1.81 -4.49
CA PHE A 67 -18.53 -1.11 -4.26
C PHE A 67 -19.57 -1.34 -5.38
N GLY A 68 -19.22 -2.11 -6.41
CA GLY A 68 -20.15 -2.51 -7.47
C GLY A 68 -20.83 -3.85 -7.18
N LYS A 69 -21.13 -4.60 -8.24
CA LYS A 69 -21.91 -5.85 -8.15
C LYS A 69 -21.21 -6.97 -7.37
N ASN A 70 -19.89 -6.89 -7.24
CA ASN A 70 -19.06 -7.88 -6.54
C ASN A 70 -18.67 -7.41 -5.12
N ALA A 71 -19.35 -6.38 -4.59
CA ALA A 71 -19.06 -5.86 -3.26
C ALA A 71 -19.16 -6.96 -2.19
N GLY A 72 -18.14 -7.01 -1.32
CA GLY A 72 -18.05 -8.00 -0.23
C GLY A 72 -17.44 -9.34 -0.62
N GLN A 73 -17.09 -9.55 -1.90
CA GLN A 73 -16.32 -10.72 -2.33
C GLN A 73 -14.81 -10.46 -2.22
N ASP A 74 -14.04 -11.54 -2.13
CA ASP A 74 -12.58 -11.45 -2.22
C ASP A 74 -12.17 -11.05 -3.64
N LEU A 75 -11.17 -10.18 -3.73
CA LEU A 75 -10.55 -9.84 -5.01
C LEU A 75 -9.38 -10.79 -5.25
N THR A 76 -9.42 -11.54 -6.35
CA THR A 76 -8.26 -12.28 -6.84
C THR A 76 -7.63 -11.48 -7.97
N LEU A 77 -6.35 -11.14 -7.85
CA LEU A 77 -5.59 -10.48 -8.90
C LEU A 77 -5.02 -11.53 -9.84
N ASP A 78 -5.03 -11.19 -11.13
CA ASP A 78 -4.50 -11.98 -12.23
C ASP A 78 -3.00 -12.31 -12.02
N ASP A 79 -2.56 -13.42 -12.60
CA ASP A 79 -1.21 -13.94 -12.56
C ASP A 79 -0.15 -12.96 -13.10
N GLU A 80 -0.56 -12.04 -13.98
CA GLU A 80 0.26 -10.93 -14.45
C GLU A 80 0.65 -9.92 -13.35
N VAL A 81 -0.06 -9.91 -12.21
CA VAL A 81 0.22 -9.00 -11.09
C VAL A 81 1.16 -9.64 -10.07
N SER A 82 2.42 -9.19 -10.05
CA SER A 82 3.36 -9.58 -9.00
C SER A 82 2.94 -9.04 -7.63
N TYR A 83 3.05 -9.93 -6.62
CA TYR A 83 2.84 -9.61 -5.22
C TYR A 83 3.70 -8.44 -4.74
N GLU A 84 4.98 -8.44 -5.11
CA GLU A 84 5.94 -7.41 -4.71
C GLU A 84 5.48 -6.03 -5.19
N HIS A 85 5.04 -5.96 -6.44
CA HIS A 85 4.53 -4.71 -6.99
C HIS A 85 3.22 -4.26 -6.35
N PHE A 86 2.31 -5.20 -6.08
CA PHE A 86 1.06 -4.87 -5.39
C PHE A 86 1.32 -4.35 -3.96
N ILE A 87 2.27 -4.93 -3.24
CA ILE A 87 2.69 -4.43 -1.92
C ILE A 87 3.26 -3.02 -2.01
N GLU A 88 4.08 -2.70 -3.01
CA GLU A 88 4.59 -1.33 -3.18
C GLU A 88 3.45 -0.33 -3.43
N LEU A 89 2.44 -0.70 -4.22
CA LEU A 89 1.24 0.12 -4.40
C LEU A 89 0.55 0.37 -3.05
N LEU A 90 0.35 -0.66 -2.22
CA LEU A 90 -0.27 -0.51 -0.90
C LEU A 90 0.54 0.41 0.02
N ARG A 91 1.87 0.32 -0.02
CA ARG A 91 2.73 1.23 0.75
C ARG A 91 2.56 2.68 0.30
N VAL A 92 2.48 2.93 -1.00
CA VAL A 92 2.22 4.28 -1.53
C VAL A 92 0.84 4.77 -1.05
N VAL A 93 -0.19 3.95 -1.20
CA VAL A 93 -1.56 4.31 -0.80
C VAL A 93 -1.68 4.58 0.70
N CYS A 94 -0.98 3.81 1.54
CA CYS A 94 -1.10 3.91 2.99
C CYS A 94 -0.17 4.96 3.63
N TYR A 95 1.03 5.15 3.09
CA TYR A 95 2.08 5.93 3.75
C TYR A 95 2.48 7.20 3.00
N CYS A 96 2.00 7.42 1.77
CA CYS A 96 2.34 8.65 1.05
C CYS A 96 1.54 9.84 1.62
N PRO A 97 2.19 10.90 2.13
CA PRO A 97 1.53 12.00 2.84
C PRO A 97 0.71 12.92 1.94
N THR A 98 0.76 12.75 0.61
CA THR A 98 0.10 13.63 -0.36
C THR A 98 -1.06 12.90 -1.04
N ARG A 99 -2.26 12.95 -0.44
CA ARG A 99 -3.51 12.66 -1.16
C ARG A 99 -3.91 13.87 -2.01
N LYS A 100 -3.09 14.23 -3.00
CA LYS A 100 -3.52 15.23 -4.01
C LYS A 100 -4.40 14.52 -5.02
N PRO A 101 -5.60 15.05 -5.33
CA PRO A 101 -6.42 14.51 -6.40
C PRO A 101 -5.65 14.58 -7.73
N ILE A 102 -5.63 13.48 -8.48
CA ILE A 102 -4.94 13.37 -9.76
C ILE A 102 -5.81 14.06 -10.82
N THR A 103 -5.81 15.38 -10.86
CA THR A 103 -6.31 16.15 -12.00
C THR A 103 -5.12 16.55 -12.86
N GLY A 104 -4.77 15.69 -13.81
CA GLY A 104 -3.89 16.00 -14.93
C GLY A 104 -2.39 15.94 -14.64
N TYR A 105 -1.71 15.06 -15.37
CA TYR A 105 -0.24 15.00 -15.54
C TYR A 105 0.57 14.48 -14.33
N PHE A 106 0.63 13.16 -14.21
CA PHE A 106 1.60 12.48 -13.35
C PHE A 106 2.69 11.80 -14.20
N LEU A 107 3.79 12.50 -14.44
CA LEU A 107 4.97 12.01 -15.17
C LEU A 107 5.86 11.04 -14.36
N PHE A 108 5.41 10.54 -13.20
CA PHE A 108 6.21 9.65 -12.35
C PHE A 108 5.65 8.23 -12.15
N TYR A 109 4.49 7.89 -12.73
CA TYR A 109 3.82 6.60 -12.49
C TYR A 109 3.55 5.76 -13.75
N SER A 110 3.99 6.22 -14.93
CA SER A 110 3.65 5.66 -16.24
C SER A 110 3.85 4.13 -16.37
N SER A 111 4.90 3.56 -15.78
CA SER A 111 5.22 2.15 -16.05
C SER A 111 4.33 1.12 -15.37
N PHE A 112 3.46 1.50 -14.42
CA PHE A 112 2.56 0.56 -13.73
C PHE A 112 1.11 0.62 -14.23
N TYR A 113 0.68 1.72 -14.86
CA TYR A 113 -0.73 1.94 -15.23
C TYR A 113 -1.12 1.49 -16.63
N SER A 114 -0.15 1.21 -17.50
CA SER A 114 -0.43 0.84 -18.90
C SER A 114 -1.18 -0.49 -19.05
N ASN A 115 -1.16 -1.35 -18.02
CA ASN A 115 -1.77 -2.68 -18.05
C ASN A 115 -3.06 -2.80 -17.21
N LEU A 116 -3.55 -1.70 -16.61
CA LEU A 116 -4.75 -1.70 -15.76
C LEU A 116 -5.87 -0.78 -16.28
N ILE A 117 -5.80 -0.37 -17.55
CA ILE A 117 -6.83 0.40 -18.27
C ILE A 117 -7.45 -0.47 -19.35
#